data_AF-A0A257WRS1-F1
#
_entry.id   AF-A0A257WRS1-F1
#
_cell.length_a   1.000
_cell.length_b   1.000
_cell.length_c   1.000
_cell.angle_alpha   90.00
_cell.angle_beta   90.00
_cell.angle_gamma   90.00
#
_symmetry.space_group_name_H-M   'P 1'
#
loop_
_entity.id
_entity.type
_entity.pdbx_description
1 polymer ?
#
loop_
_entity_poly.entity_id
_entity_poly.type
_entity_poly.pdbx_seq_one_letter_code
_entity_poly.pdbx_strand_id
1 'polypeptide(L)'
;MQQLEAAFTNTVQGLNTKSNGRYVFGGAKTDTPPTSATTMADLTIAAQTSDLFHNDQYIATNRIDEQTTVQTGLLADDLGTDIFEAFKQIQSYVEANGPFTGKLTENQTQFLNGMRATFSAAYSDAVNSQGKNGLVQKRFENAGVELQDQADTLTGMVGGIVDVDMAEAVTRLEAAQLAVQASAQVFASLQSSSLLNVLK
;
A
#
# COMPACT_ATOMS: atom_id res chain seq x y z
N MET A 1 -0.77 -34.61 -14.54
CA MET A 1 -0.23 -34.59 -13.17
C MET A 1 0.86 -33.54 -13.00
N GLN A 2 1.97 -33.62 -13.73
CA GLN A 2 3.07 -32.63 -13.60
C GLN A 2 2.64 -31.16 -13.70
N GLN A 3 1.75 -30.81 -14.64
CA GLN A 3 1.24 -29.43 -14.76
C GLN A 3 0.39 -29.00 -13.55
N LEU A 4 -0.34 -29.93 -12.94
CA LEU A 4 -1.19 -29.66 -11.77
C LEU A 4 -0.32 -29.42 -10.53
N GLU A 5 0.72 -30.23 -10.35
CA GLU A 5 1.72 -30.07 -9.29
C GLU A 5 2.48 -28.74 -9.44
N ALA A 6 2.84 -28.36 -10.67
CA ALA A 6 3.45 -27.07 -10.95
C ALA A 6 2.50 -25.90 -10.62
N ALA A 7 1.21 -26.01 -10.98
CA ALA A 7 0.21 -25.00 -10.64
C ALA A 7 0.00 -24.87 -9.13
N PHE A 8 -0.01 -25.98 -8.40
CA PHE A 8 -0.08 -25.98 -6.94
C PHE A 8 1.16 -25.31 -6.33
N THR A 9 2.36 -25.66 -6.81
CA THR A 9 3.62 -25.05 -6.36
C THR A 9 3.61 -23.52 -6.56
N ASN A 10 3.14 -23.05 -7.72
CA ASN A 10 3.00 -21.62 -7.98
C ASN A 10 2.01 -20.94 -7.01
N THR A 11 0.93 -21.63 -6.66
CA THR A 11 -0.06 -21.14 -5.68
C THR A 11 0.56 -21.00 -4.29
N VAL A 12 1.27 -22.04 -3.83
CA VAL A 12 2.01 -22.01 -2.55
C VAL A 12 3.03 -20.88 -2.52
N GLN A 13 3.79 -20.70 -3.61
CA GLN A 13 4.75 -19.60 -3.71
C GLN A 13 4.06 -18.23 -3.65
N GLY A 14 2.92 -18.08 -4.32
CA GLY A 14 2.10 -16.87 -4.26
C GLY A 14 1.64 -16.54 -2.84
N LEU A 15 1.08 -17.51 -2.11
CA LEU A 15 0.63 -17.34 -0.72
C LEU A 15 1.80 -17.10 0.25
N ASN A 16 2.97 -17.64 -0.05
CA ASN A 16 4.20 -17.42 0.73
C ASN A 16 5.04 -16.23 0.20
N THR A 17 4.43 -15.29 -0.53
CA THR A 17 5.13 -14.09 -1.01
C THR A 17 5.61 -13.21 0.14
N LYS A 18 6.84 -12.68 -0.01
CA LYS A 18 7.46 -11.75 0.92
C LYS A 18 7.53 -10.34 0.34
N SER A 19 7.30 -9.35 1.18
CA SER A 19 7.59 -7.94 0.92
C SER A 19 8.47 -7.39 2.05
N ASN A 20 9.58 -6.74 1.71
CA ASN A 20 10.57 -6.25 2.69
C ASN A 20 11.02 -7.32 3.71
N GLY A 21 11.16 -8.57 3.27
CA GLY A 21 11.57 -9.70 4.12
C GLY A 21 10.47 -10.30 5.01
N ARG A 22 9.27 -9.71 5.02
CA ARG A 22 8.10 -10.15 5.81
C ARG A 22 7.04 -10.81 4.92
N TYR A 23 6.39 -11.84 5.43
CA TYR A 23 5.27 -12.47 4.71
C TYR A 23 4.05 -11.54 4.68
N VAL A 24 3.49 -11.35 3.49
CA VAL A 24 2.40 -10.37 3.27
C VAL A 24 1.04 -10.92 3.70
N PHE A 25 0.85 -12.24 3.61
CA PHE A 25 -0.42 -12.92 3.88
C PHE A 25 -0.50 -13.60 5.26
N GLY A 26 0.49 -13.35 6.14
CA GLY A 26 0.58 -13.97 7.47
C GLY A 26 -0.18 -13.24 8.59
N GLY A 27 -0.80 -12.10 8.27
CA GLY A 27 -1.40 -11.22 9.28
C GLY A 27 -0.32 -10.61 10.20
N ALA A 28 -0.46 -10.77 11.51
CA ALA A 28 0.56 -10.33 12.48
C ALA A 28 1.81 -11.22 12.50
N LYS A 29 1.71 -12.46 12.01
CA LYS A 29 2.81 -13.42 11.96
C LYS A 29 3.61 -13.24 10.66
N THR A 30 4.55 -12.30 10.69
CA THR A 30 5.36 -11.95 9.51
C THR A 30 6.62 -12.78 9.33
N ASP A 31 7.01 -13.55 10.36
CA ASP A 31 8.29 -14.28 10.41
C ASP A 31 8.15 -15.76 9.99
N THR A 32 6.93 -16.29 10.01
CA THR A 32 6.61 -17.67 9.62
C THR A 32 5.88 -17.72 8.29
N PRO A 33 6.15 -18.71 7.43
CA PRO A 33 5.41 -18.87 6.18
C PRO A 33 3.91 -19.05 6.44
N PRO A 34 3.03 -18.30 5.74
CA PRO A 34 1.59 -18.41 5.90
C PRO A 34 1.03 -19.80 5.59
N THR A 35 1.68 -20.58 4.72
CA THR A 35 1.32 -21.98 4.51
C THR A 35 2.53 -22.91 4.58
N SER A 36 2.34 -24.07 5.21
CA SER A 36 3.34 -25.15 5.30
C SER A 36 3.20 -26.21 4.21
N ALA A 37 2.17 -26.14 3.36
CA ALA A 37 1.99 -27.11 2.29
C ALA A 37 3.08 -26.92 1.22
N THR A 38 3.77 -27.98 0.85
CA THR A 38 4.82 -27.97 -0.18
C THR A 38 4.43 -28.76 -1.42
N THR A 39 3.65 -29.82 -1.24
CA THR A 39 3.18 -30.70 -2.31
C THR A 39 1.68 -30.95 -2.20
N MET A 40 1.07 -31.41 -3.29
CA MET A 40 -0.34 -31.78 -3.28
C MET A 40 -0.64 -32.94 -2.31
N ALA A 41 0.33 -33.82 -2.06
CA ALA A 41 0.20 -34.91 -1.10
C ALA A 41 0.06 -34.40 0.35
N ASP A 42 0.60 -33.22 0.67
CA ASP A 42 0.44 -32.63 2.00
C ASP A 42 -1.02 -32.27 2.29
N LEU A 43 -1.84 -32.04 1.24
CA LEU A 43 -3.25 -31.69 1.35
C LEU A 43 -4.13 -32.84 1.84
N THR A 44 -3.80 -34.07 1.46
CA THR A 44 -4.55 -35.28 1.85
C THR A 44 -4.07 -35.82 3.19
N ILE A 45 -2.83 -35.52 3.59
CA ILE A 45 -2.28 -35.83 4.92
C ILE A 45 -2.93 -34.95 6.00
N ALA A 46 -3.20 -33.67 5.69
CA ALA A 46 -3.83 -32.76 6.63
C ALA A 46 -5.31 -33.12 6.90
N ALA A 47 -5.68 -33.16 8.20
CA ALA A 47 -7.03 -33.46 8.63
C ALA A 47 -8.02 -32.42 8.09
N GLN A 48 -7.69 -31.13 8.25
CA GLN A 48 -8.41 -30.02 7.64
C GLN A 48 -7.48 -29.19 6.77
N THR A 49 -8.02 -28.63 5.69
CA THR A 49 -7.26 -27.74 4.79
C THR A 49 -6.79 -26.48 5.51
N SER A 50 -7.55 -26.02 6.53
CA SER A 50 -7.18 -24.92 7.43
C SER A 50 -5.91 -25.18 8.24
N ASP A 51 -5.57 -26.44 8.55
CA ASP A 51 -4.40 -26.79 9.38
C ASP A 51 -3.07 -26.51 8.66
N LEU A 52 -3.12 -26.34 7.34
CA LEU A 52 -1.98 -26.01 6.50
C LEU A 52 -1.67 -24.51 6.48
N PHE A 53 -2.54 -23.70 7.06
CA PHE A 53 -2.40 -22.26 7.16
C PHE A 53 -1.99 -21.85 8.57
N HIS A 54 -0.91 -21.08 8.66
CA HIS A 54 -0.30 -20.62 9.92
C HIS A 54 -0.45 -19.12 10.13
N ASN A 55 -1.28 -18.45 9.32
CA ASN A 55 -1.59 -17.04 9.51
C ASN A 55 -2.39 -16.80 10.80
N ASP A 56 -2.33 -15.57 11.29
CA ASP A 56 -3.19 -15.12 12.39
C ASP A 56 -4.48 -14.46 11.84
N GLN A 57 -5.40 -14.11 12.74
CA GLN A 57 -6.64 -13.38 12.42
C GLN A 57 -6.43 -11.86 12.29
N TYR A 58 -5.22 -11.38 12.53
CA TYR A 58 -4.92 -9.95 12.44
C TYR A 58 -4.87 -9.49 10.99
N ILE A 59 -5.86 -8.68 10.61
CA ILE A 59 -5.91 -8.00 9.32
C ILE A 59 -5.26 -6.62 9.47
N ALA A 60 -4.18 -6.37 8.74
CA ALA A 60 -3.52 -5.07 8.78
C ALA A 60 -4.47 -3.95 8.32
N THR A 61 -4.72 -2.99 9.20
CA THR A 61 -5.53 -1.80 8.92
C THR A 61 -4.66 -0.56 8.92
N ASN A 62 -4.77 0.25 7.88
CA ASN A 62 -4.07 1.53 7.78
C ASN A 62 -5.07 2.67 7.79
N ARG A 63 -4.75 3.73 8.54
CA ARG A 63 -5.52 4.97 8.52
C ARG A 63 -5.02 5.81 7.34
N ILE A 64 -5.92 6.11 6.40
CA ILE A 64 -5.60 6.87 5.19
C ILE A 64 -5.89 8.36 5.40
N ASP A 65 -6.94 8.67 6.18
CA ASP A 65 -7.33 10.03 6.54
C ASP A 65 -7.81 10.07 8.00
N GLU A 66 -8.00 11.25 8.59
CA GLU A 66 -8.44 11.43 9.98
C GLU A 66 -9.68 10.61 10.33
N GLN A 67 -10.59 10.43 9.36
CA GLN A 67 -11.84 9.71 9.53
C GLN A 67 -11.90 8.34 8.82
N THR A 68 -10.92 7.98 7.99
CA THR A 68 -10.99 6.74 7.19
C THR A 68 -9.86 5.76 7.50
N THR A 69 -10.25 4.59 8.00
CA THR A 69 -9.38 3.42 8.13
C THR A 69 -9.72 2.40 7.06
N VAL A 70 -8.70 1.87 6.39
CA VAL A 70 -8.86 0.88 5.34
C VAL A 70 -8.07 -0.38 5.69
N GLN A 71 -8.72 -1.52 5.53
CA GLN A 71 -8.09 -2.82 5.67
C GLN A 71 -7.26 -3.08 4.41
N THR A 72 -5.94 -3.16 4.57
CA THR A 72 -5.00 -3.43 3.48
C THR A 72 -4.44 -4.84 3.53
N GLY A 73 -4.55 -5.51 4.68
CA GLY A 73 -4.13 -6.90 4.86
C GLY A 73 -5.10 -7.86 4.18
N LEU A 74 -4.55 -8.93 3.63
CA LEU A 74 -5.29 -10.09 3.14
C LEU A 74 -4.65 -11.33 3.76
N LEU A 75 -5.46 -12.26 4.23
CA LEU A 75 -4.96 -13.45 4.92
C LEU A 75 -4.84 -14.63 3.96
N ALA A 76 -3.86 -15.51 4.23
CA ALA A 76 -3.61 -16.66 3.38
C ALA A 76 -4.73 -17.71 3.44
N ASP A 77 -5.39 -17.88 4.59
CA ASP A 77 -6.54 -18.76 4.75
C ASP A 77 -7.74 -18.29 3.92
N ASP A 78 -8.05 -16.99 3.95
CA ASP A 78 -9.16 -16.38 3.21
C ASP A 78 -9.01 -16.53 1.69
N LEU A 79 -7.78 -16.43 1.18
CA LEU A 79 -7.49 -16.64 -0.25
C LEU A 79 -7.26 -18.11 -0.64
N GLY A 80 -6.61 -18.87 0.23
CA GLY A 80 -5.98 -20.13 -0.09
C GLY A 80 -6.86 -21.35 0.16
N THR A 81 -7.82 -21.26 1.09
CA THR A 81 -8.61 -22.42 1.53
C THR A 81 -9.37 -23.06 0.37
N ASP A 82 -10.09 -22.27 -0.42
CA ASP A 82 -10.90 -22.79 -1.53
C ASP A 82 -10.04 -23.39 -2.65
N ILE A 83 -8.89 -22.77 -2.94
CA ILE A 83 -7.93 -23.27 -3.92
C ILE A 83 -7.32 -24.58 -3.44
N PHE A 84 -6.90 -24.65 -2.17
CA PHE A 84 -6.30 -25.85 -1.59
C PHE A 84 -7.31 -26.99 -1.50
N GLU A 85 -8.57 -26.69 -1.19
CA GLU A 85 -9.64 -27.68 -1.17
C GLU A 85 -9.89 -28.26 -2.58
N ALA A 86 -9.88 -27.42 -3.62
CA ALA A 86 -9.97 -27.89 -5.01
C ALA A 86 -8.80 -28.83 -5.38
N PHE A 87 -7.57 -28.50 -4.99
CA PHE A 87 -6.41 -29.36 -5.21
C PHE A 87 -6.48 -30.65 -4.37
N LYS A 88 -6.96 -30.57 -3.11
CA LYS A 88 -7.17 -31.72 -2.23
C LYS A 88 -8.17 -32.70 -2.81
N GLN A 89 -9.27 -32.22 -3.40
CA GLN A 89 -10.25 -33.07 -4.06
C GLN A 89 -9.66 -33.82 -5.26
N ILE A 90 -8.83 -33.15 -6.09
CA ILE A 90 -8.13 -33.84 -7.17
C ILE A 90 -7.15 -34.89 -6.63
N GLN A 91 -6.35 -34.53 -5.63
CA GLN A 91 -5.37 -35.44 -5.05
C GLN A 91 -6.05 -36.68 -4.45
N SER A 92 -7.12 -36.48 -3.67
CA SER A 92 -7.91 -37.57 -3.07
C SER A 92 -8.49 -38.50 -4.14
N TYR A 93 -8.96 -37.93 -5.26
CA TYR A 93 -9.47 -38.71 -6.37
C TYR A 93 -8.36 -39.55 -7.02
N VAL A 94 -7.17 -38.98 -7.22
CA VAL A 94 -6.01 -39.67 -7.81
C VAL A 94 -5.48 -40.79 -6.90
N GLU A 95 -5.45 -40.56 -5.59
CA GLU A 95 -5.06 -41.58 -4.61
C GLU A 95 -6.04 -42.77 -4.61
N ALA A 96 -7.34 -42.52 -4.76
CA ALA A 96 -8.37 -43.55 -4.77
C ALA A 96 -8.53 -44.28 -6.13
N ASN A 97 -8.37 -43.57 -7.26
CA ASN A 97 -8.71 -44.07 -8.60
C ASN A 97 -7.50 -44.23 -9.53
N GLY A 98 -6.31 -43.87 -9.06
CA GLY A 98 -5.09 -43.85 -9.86
C GLY A 98 -4.91 -42.55 -10.66
N PRO A 99 -3.69 -42.31 -11.19
CA PRO A 99 -3.35 -41.09 -11.89
C PRO A 99 -4.10 -40.97 -13.22
N PHE A 100 -4.33 -39.73 -13.66
CA PHE A 100 -4.87 -39.43 -14.98
C PHE A 100 -3.81 -39.73 -16.06
N THR A 101 -3.70 -40.99 -16.47
CA THR A 101 -2.79 -41.45 -17.52
C THR A 101 -3.56 -42.07 -18.68
N GLY A 102 -3.21 -41.70 -19.92
CA GLY A 102 -3.82 -42.27 -21.13
C GLY A 102 -5.23 -41.74 -21.43
N LYS A 103 -6.09 -42.59 -21.98
CA LYS A 103 -7.49 -42.24 -22.30
C LYS A 103 -8.31 -42.19 -21.01
N LEU A 104 -8.88 -41.04 -20.71
CA LEU A 104 -9.73 -40.84 -19.55
C LEU A 104 -10.96 -41.75 -19.61
N THR A 105 -11.30 -42.34 -18.47
CA THR A 105 -12.59 -43.03 -18.29
C THR A 105 -13.73 -42.02 -18.23
N GLU A 106 -14.96 -42.48 -18.42
CA GLU A 106 -16.14 -41.63 -18.34
C GLU A 106 -16.30 -41.00 -16.94
N ASN A 107 -16.03 -41.78 -15.89
CA ASN A 107 -16.04 -41.31 -14.50
C ASN A 107 -14.97 -40.22 -14.25
N GLN A 108 -13.76 -40.39 -14.78
CA GLN A 108 -12.70 -39.37 -14.68
C GLN A 108 -13.07 -38.09 -15.42
N THR A 109 -13.71 -38.22 -16.58
CA THR A 109 -14.16 -37.07 -17.39
C THR A 109 -15.27 -36.31 -16.67
N GLN A 110 -16.23 -37.01 -16.06
CA GLN A 110 -17.30 -36.39 -15.28
C GLN A 110 -16.76 -35.67 -14.04
N PHE A 111 -15.81 -36.29 -13.32
CA PHE A 111 -15.12 -35.67 -12.18
C PHE A 111 -14.41 -34.38 -12.59
N LEU A 112 -13.58 -34.42 -13.64
CA LEU A 112 -12.85 -33.24 -14.12
C LEU A 112 -13.81 -32.13 -14.58
N ASN A 113 -14.93 -32.49 -15.21
CA ASN A 113 -15.95 -31.50 -15.59
C ASN A 113 -16.61 -30.83 -14.37
N GLY A 114 -16.90 -31.58 -13.31
CA GLY A 114 -17.40 -31.00 -12.05
C GLY A 114 -16.36 -30.07 -11.41
N MET A 115 -15.09 -30.47 -11.43
CA MET A 115 -13.99 -29.71 -10.85
C MET A 115 -13.75 -28.34 -11.51
N ARG A 116 -14.11 -28.20 -12.80
CA ARG A 116 -14.01 -26.91 -13.51
C ARG A 116 -14.81 -25.79 -12.82
N ALA A 117 -15.97 -26.11 -12.25
CA ALA A 117 -16.77 -25.12 -11.53
C ALA A 117 -16.05 -24.66 -10.24
N THR A 118 -15.46 -25.59 -9.49
CA THR A 118 -14.69 -25.31 -8.28
C THR A 118 -13.50 -24.39 -8.58
N PHE A 119 -12.68 -24.72 -9.59
CA PHE A 119 -11.55 -23.86 -9.97
C PHE A 119 -12.00 -22.50 -10.52
N SER A 120 -13.13 -22.44 -11.23
CA SER A 120 -13.67 -21.18 -11.72
C SER A 120 -14.14 -20.27 -10.58
N ALA A 121 -14.73 -20.84 -9.52
CA ALA A 121 -15.13 -20.09 -8.33
C ALA A 121 -13.89 -19.55 -7.60
N ALA A 122 -12.93 -20.42 -7.29
CA ALA A 122 -11.70 -20.03 -6.62
C ALA A 122 -10.89 -18.98 -7.41
N TYR A 123 -10.86 -19.08 -8.74
CA TYR A 123 -10.28 -18.05 -9.61
C TYR A 123 -11.03 -16.71 -9.50
N SER A 124 -12.37 -16.74 -9.54
CA SER A 124 -13.18 -15.53 -9.39
C SER A 124 -12.94 -14.85 -8.04
N ASP A 125 -12.79 -15.62 -6.97
CA ASP A 125 -12.57 -15.09 -5.62
C ASP A 125 -11.18 -14.46 -5.48
N ALA A 126 -10.15 -15.07 -6.08
CA ALA A 126 -8.83 -14.46 -6.18
C ALA A 126 -8.85 -13.14 -6.96
N VAL A 127 -9.54 -13.10 -8.11
CA VAL A 127 -9.70 -11.88 -8.92
C VAL A 127 -10.49 -10.80 -8.17
N ASN A 128 -11.55 -11.18 -7.46
CA ASN A 128 -12.33 -10.26 -6.63
C ASN A 128 -11.48 -9.65 -5.51
N SER A 129 -10.65 -10.46 -4.86
CA SER A 129 -9.74 -10.01 -3.80
C SER A 129 -8.65 -9.08 -4.35
N GLN A 130 -8.10 -9.39 -5.53
CA GLN A 130 -7.20 -8.49 -6.24
C GLN A 130 -7.89 -7.16 -6.60
N GLY A 131 -9.13 -7.21 -7.06
CA GLY A 131 -9.93 -6.02 -7.38
C GLY A 131 -10.20 -5.14 -6.15
N LYS A 132 -10.54 -5.75 -5.00
CA LYS A 132 -10.68 -5.04 -3.72
C LYS A 132 -9.37 -4.35 -3.32
N ASN A 133 -8.23 -5.05 -3.45
CA ASN A 133 -6.92 -4.47 -3.17
C ASN A 133 -6.61 -3.28 -4.11
N GLY A 134 -6.87 -3.42 -5.41
CA GLY A 134 -6.70 -2.32 -6.37
C GLY A 134 -7.58 -1.09 -6.07
N LEU A 135 -8.81 -1.30 -5.58
CA LEU A 135 -9.67 -0.19 -5.12
C LEU A 135 -9.08 0.51 -3.89
N VAL A 136 -8.56 -0.26 -2.93
CA VAL A 136 -7.89 0.26 -1.74
C VAL A 136 -6.63 1.05 -2.13
N GLN A 137 -5.83 0.53 -3.06
CA GLN A 137 -4.67 1.23 -3.60
C GLN A 137 -5.08 2.58 -4.20
N LYS A 138 -6.11 2.61 -5.05
CA LYS A 138 -6.59 3.85 -5.65
C LYS A 138 -7.09 4.86 -4.62
N ARG A 139 -7.74 4.40 -3.54
CA ARG A 139 -8.16 5.27 -2.43
C ARG A 139 -6.95 5.88 -1.71
N PHE A 140 -5.90 5.09 -1.50
CA PHE A 140 -4.66 5.56 -0.89
C PHE A 140 -3.95 6.58 -1.77
N GLU A 141 -3.85 6.32 -3.08
CA GLU A 141 -3.27 7.25 -4.06
C GLU A 141 -4.02 8.59 -4.09
N ASN A 142 -5.36 8.54 -4.15
CA ASN A 142 -6.18 9.75 -4.14
C ASN A 142 -6.01 10.56 -2.86
N ALA A 143 -6.05 9.92 -1.69
CA ALA A 143 -5.85 10.61 -0.41
C ALA A 143 -4.44 11.23 -0.32
N GLY A 144 -3.42 10.58 -0.88
CA GLY A 144 -2.08 11.15 -0.99
C GLY A 144 -2.04 12.45 -1.80
N VAL A 145 -2.76 12.49 -2.93
CA VAL A 145 -2.90 13.72 -3.74
C VAL A 145 -3.62 14.81 -2.96
N GLU A 146 -4.74 14.49 -2.32
CA GLU A 146 -5.53 15.46 -1.53
C GLU A 146 -4.71 16.06 -0.36
N LEU A 147 -3.93 15.23 0.34
CA LEU A 147 -3.04 15.68 1.41
C LEU A 147 -1.90 16.55 0.89
N GLN A 148 -1.36 16.26 -0.29
CA GLN A 148 -0.34 17.10 -0.93
C GLN A 148 -0.92 18.46 -1.32
N ASP A 149 -2.11 18.50 -1.93
CA ASP A 149 -2.78 19.75 -2.31
C ASP A 149 -3.07 20.62 -1.07
N GLN A 150 -3.44 19.99 0.05
CA GLN A 150 -3.63 20.68 1.32
C GLN A 150 -2.31 21.24 1.86
N ALA A 151 -1.23 20.46 1.81
CA ALA A 151 0.10 20.90 2.22
C ALA A 151 0.59 22.08 1.37
N ASP A 152 0.38 22.03 0.05
CA ASP A 152 0.76 23.09 -0.88
C ASP A 152 -0.06 24.36 -0.64
N THR A 153 -1.36 24.22 -0.39
CA THR A 153 -2.24 25.35 -0.03
C THR A 153 -1.78 26.01 1.27
N LEU A 154 -1.51 25.22 2.32
CA LEU A 154 -1.01 25.74 3.59
C LEU A 154 0.37 26.39 3.44
N THR A 155 1.25 25.79 2.63
CA THR A 155 2.57 26.36 2.32
C THR A 155 2.44 27.69 1.59
N GLY A 156 1.53 27.80 0.61
CA GLY A 156 1.23 29.05 -0.07
C GLY A 156 0.64 30.11 0.84
N MET A 157 -0.25 29.74 1.77
CA MET A 157 -0.79 30.67 2.77
C MET A 157 0.29 31.17 3.74
N VAL A 158 1.18 30.29 4.21
CA VAL A 158 2.30 30.67 5.07
C VAL A 158 3.29 31.55 4.31
N GLY A 159 3.65 31.19 3.07
CA GLY A 159 4.50 32.02 2.21
C GLY A 159 3.88 33.40 1.98
N GLY A 160 2.59 33.49 1.67
CA GLY A 160 1.90 34.77 1.53
C GLY A 160 1.88 35.66 2.79
N ILE A 161 2.10 35.10 3.98
CA ILE A 161 2.16 35.85 5.25
C ILE A 161 3.62 36.15 5.66
N VAL A 162 4.52 35.21 5.46
CA VAL A 162 5.90 35.25 5.99
C VAL A 162 6.89 35.75 4.96
N ASP A 163 6.65 35.49 3.67
CA ASP A 163 7.55 35.89 2.61
C ASP A 163 7.51 37.41 2.45
N VAL A 164 8.68 38.03 2.58
CA VAL A 164 8.84 39.45 2.34
C VAL A 164 8.90 39.68 0.84
N ASP A 165 8.03 40.55 0.32
CA ASP A 165 8.18 41.06 -1.03
C ASP A 165 9.47 41.90 -1.11
N MET A 166 10.50 41.31 -1.71
CA MET A 166 11.82 41.94 -1.84
C MET A 166 11.76 43.27 -2.61
N ALA A 167 10.81 43.46 -3.55
CA ALA A 167 10.67 44.71 -4.29
C ALA A 167 10.12 45.83 -3.39
N GLU A 168 9.14 45.52 -2.54
CA GLU A 168 8.64 46.47 -1.54
C GLU A 168 9.71 46.76 -0.47
N ALA A 169 10.41 45.72 0.01
CA ALA A 169 11.46 45.87 1.00
C ALA A 169 12.61 46.76 0.52
N VAL A 170 13.04 46.60 -0.75
CA VAL A 170 14.06 47.47 -1.37
C VAL A 170 13.55 48.90 -1.50
N THR A 171 12.31 49.11 -1.93
CA THR A 171 11.73 50.45 -2.06
C THR A 171 11.63 51.15 -0.71
N ARG A 172 11.20 50.45 0.35
CA ARG A 172 11.18 50.97 1.72
C ARG A 172 12.59 51.26 2.23
N LEU A 173 13.58 50.43 1.90
CA LEU A 173 14.97 50.65 2.27
C LEU A 173 15.53 51.91 1.61
N GLU A 174 15.32 52.10 0.30
CA GLU A 174 15.74 53.30 -0.44
C GLU A 174 15.08 54.57 0.11
N ALA A 175 13.77 54.52 0.39
CA ALA A 175 13.05 55.62 1.01
C ALA A 175 13.59 55.96 2.41
N ALA A 176 13.91 54.94 3.22
CA ALA A 176 14.52 55.12 4.54
C ALA A 176 15.94 55.72 4.44
N GLN A 177 16.76 55.25 3.48
CA GLN A 177 18.09 55.81 3.22
C GLN A 177 18.01 57.29 2.82
N LEU A 178 17.08 57.65 1.94
CA LEU A 178 16.85 59.04 1.53
C LEU A 178 16.41 59.90 2.73
N ALA A 179 15.49 59.41 3.55
CA ALA A 179 15.05 60.10 4.76
C ALA A 179 16.17 60.31 5.78
N VAL A 180 17.08 59.34 5.94
CA VAL A 180 18.26 59.45 6.81
C VAL A 180 19.24 60.47 6.26
N GLN A 181 19.52 60.46 4.96
CA GLN A 181 20.38 61.47 4.31
C GLN A 181 19.81 62.88 4.47
N ALA A 182 18.50 63.04 4.23
CA ALA A 182 17.80 64.32 4.43
C ALA A 182 17.86 64.78 5.90
N SER A 183 17.62 63.86 6.85
CA SER A 183 17.71 64.15 8.28
C SER A 183 19.13 64.56 8.71
N ALA A 184 20.16 63.91 8.17
CA ALA A 184 21.55 64.27 8.40
C ALA A 184 21.88 65.66 7.84
N GLN A 185 21.33 66.02 6.68
CA GLN A 185 21.55 67.33 6.07
C GLN A 185 20.81 68.46 6.81
N VAL A 186 19.58 68.20 7.29
CA VAL A 186 18.86 69.12 8.17
C VAL A 186 19.59 69.28 9.50
N PHE A 187 20.11 68.19 10.09
CA PHE A 187 20.91 68.25 11.30
C PHE A 187 22.19 69.08 11.11
N ALA A 188 22.91 68.90 10.00
CA ALA A 188 24.08 69.71 9.65
C ALA A 188 23.73 71.20 9.43
N SER A 189 22.57 71.49 8.84
CA SER A 189 22.04 72.86 8.67
C SER A 189 21.67 73.50 10.02
N LEU A 190 21.04 72.75 10.93
CA LEU A 190 20.74 73.24 12.29
C LEU A 190 22.01 73.42 13.13
N GLN A 191 23.02 72.57 12.95
CA GLN A 191 24.32 72.72 13.60
C GLN A 191 25.06 73.98 13.13
N SER A 192 25.00 74.31 11.84
CA SER A 192 25.62 75.52 11.29
C SER A 192 24.84 76.80 11.60
N SER A 193 23.51 76.70 11.75
CA SER A 193 22.64 77.81 12.17
C SER A 193 22.51 77.97 13.68
N SER A 194 23.07 77.04 14.47
CA SER A 194 23.13 77.15 15.93
C SER A 194 23.88 78.42 16.33
N LEU A 195 23.23 79.23 17.16
CA LEU A 195 23.58 80.59 17.60
C LEU A 195 24.99 80.76 18.21
N LEU A 196 25.76 79.69 18.35
CA LEU A 196 27.14 79.72 18.85
C LEU A 196 28.15 80.23 17.80
N ASN A 197 27.80 80.23 16.51
CA ASN A 197 28.67 80.77 15.45
C ASN A 197 28.39 82.25 15.11
N VAL A 198 27.29 82.81 15.60
CA VAL A 198 26.91 84.23 15.40
C VAL A 198 27.34 85.12 16.58
N LEU A 199 27.79 84.53 17.70
CA LEU A 199 28.32 85.22 18.88
C LEU A 199 29.85 85.13 18.97
N LYS A 200 30.56 85.51 17.90
CA LYS A 200 31.96 85.94 17.97
C LYS A 200 32.08 87.38 17.49
#